data_AF-A0A7X1H7N8-F1
#
_entry.id   AF-A0A7X1H7N8-F1
#
_cell.length_a   1.000
_cell.length_b   1.000
_cell.length_c   1.000
_cell.angle_alpha   90.00
_cell.angle_beta   90.00
_cell.angle_gamma   90.00
#
_symmetry.space_group_name_H-M   'P 1'
#
loop_
_entity.id
_entity.type
_entity.pdbx_description
1 polymer ?
#
loop_
_entity_poly.entity_id
_entity_poly.type
_entity_poly.pdbx_seq_one_letter_code
_entity_poly.pdbx_strand_id
1 'polypeptide(L)'
;MALKAIVAGLLCASAVTIMYSLAPMRPLVMKTVLSYKFLVPEAESLARKTLYYGGLTEAMRGQSLIGTSTITTGFLGTMWAFTFLAASNTMILVIGLAIVVLKVGWQSELFMVDRVFEKTQLAIENPYEEESFAQRLRSFTQPFSHLLEHPFWLIAGAGRIGQKLSSRGNVEAELRDLAGLSKHSGFGMAYYCYGLVAAITHTLIMLSGFLLILKRLQKPSPEGAPLYRITWQTFLIAWCGLLFWWLPGHAMIGEARGVILFFFFFGFMMACDRMLLDQTNEAVRQ
;
A
#
# COMPACT_ATOMS: atom_id res chain seq x y z
N MET A 1 -23.30 -17.06 -4.05
CA MET A 1 -22.27 -17.80 -3.29
C MET A 1 -20.86 -17.23 -3.47
N ALA A 2 -20.41 -16.90 -4.69
CA ALA A 2 -19.07 -16.36 -4.95
C ALA A 2 -18.71 -15.12 -4.09
N LEU A 3 -19.63 -14.16 -3.95
CA LEU A 3 -19.39 -12.96 -3.15
C LEU A 3 -19.08 -13.26 -1.67
N LYS A 4 -19.80 -14.22 -1.07
CA LYS A 4 -19.57 -14.62 0.34
C LYS A 4 -18.19 -15.29 0.51
N ALA A 5 -17.76 -16.08 -0.47
CA ALA A 5 -16.44 -16.70 -0.47
C ALA A 5 -15.32 -15.66 -0.63
N ILE A 6 -15.52 -14.65 -1.49
CA ILE A 6 -14.58 -13.53 -1.67
C ILE A 6 -14.45 -12.72 -0.37
N VAL A 7 -15.57 -12.39 0.27
CA VAL A 7 -15.58 -11.66 1.55
C VAL A 7 -14.89 -12.45 2.66
N ALA A 8 -15.16 -13.75 2.76
CA ALA A 8 -14.48 -14.62 3.73
C ALA A 8 -12.97 -14.69 3.47
N GLY A 9 -12.55 -14.83 2.20
CA GLY A 9 -11.14 -14.83 1.82
C GLY A 9 -10.43 -13.52 2.18
N LEU A 10 -11.08 -12.38 1.95
CA LEU A 10 -10.56 -11.06 2.31
C LEU A 10 -10.44 -10.89 3.83
N LEU A 11 -11.44 -11.32 4.60
CA LEU A 11 -11.40 -11.31 6.07
C LEU A 11 -10.25 -12.13 6.62
N CYS A 12 -10.06 -13.35 6.11
CA CYS A 12 -8.95 -14.22 6.51
C CYS A 12 -7.60 -13.59 6.15
N ALA A 13 -7.45 -13.06 4.93
CA ALA A 13 -6.23 -12.38 4.49
C ALA A 13 -5.91 -11.18 5.40
N SER A 14 -6.91 -10.35 5.71
CA SER A 14 -6.74 -9.21 6.61
C SER A 14 -6.40 -9.60 8.04
N ALA A 15 -7.04 -10.63 8.59
CA ALA A 15 -6.73 -11.10 9.94
C ALA A 15 -5.28 -11.57 10.04
N VAL A 16 -4.83 -12.40 9.08
CA VAL A 16 -3.43 -12.87 8.99
C VAL A 16 -2.47 -11.69 8.89
N THR A 17 -2.83 -10.70 8.09
CA THR A 17 -2.02 -9.52 7.83
C THR A 17 -1.92 -8.63 9.08
N ILE A 18 -3.03 -8.36 9.77
CA ILE A 18 -3.05 -7.63 11.04
C ILE A 18 -2.21 -8.37 12.08
N MET A 19 -2.41 -9.68 12.25
CA MET A 19 -1.62 -10.49 13.18
C MET A 19 -0.12 -10.48 12.84
N TYR A 20 0.27 -10.43 11.57
CA TYR A 20 1.68 -10.32 11.18
C TYR A 20 2.30 -8.97 11.55
N SER A 21 1.50 -7.90 11.46
CA SER A 21 1.95 -6.54 11.78
C SER A 21 2.21 -6.34 13.28
N LEU A 22 1.46 -7.04 14.14
CA LEU A 22 1.65 -7.05 15.59
C LEU A 22 2.90 -7.85 15.98
N ALA A 23 3.92 -7.15 16.51
CA ALA A 23 5.20 -7.75 16.92
C ALA A 23 5.08 -9.06 17.73
N PRO A 24 4.22 -9.18 18.77
CA PRO A 24 4.09 -10.43 19.54
C PRO A 24 3.40 -11.57 18.78
N MET A 25 2.55 -11.25 17.79
CA MET A 25 1.80 -12.25 17.01
C MET A 25 2.55 -12.70 15.75
N ARG A 26 3.58 -11.97 15.34
CA ARG A 26 4.40 -12.29 14.16
C ARG A 26 5.00 -13.70 14.20
N PRO A 27 5.59 -14.22 15.30
CA PRO A 27 6.12 -15.59 15.34
C PRO A 27 5.05 -16.65 15.10
N LEU A 28 3.83 -16.42 15.61
CA LEU A 28 2.70 -17.32 15.42
C LEU A 28 2.31 -17.37 13.93
N VAL A 29 2.11 -16.22 13.30
CA VAL A 29 1.75 -16.15 11.87
C VAL A 29 2.84 -16.75 10.98
N MET A 30 4.11 -16.51 11.32
CA MET A 30 5.25 -17.12 10.62
C MET A 30 5.24 -18.65 10.72
N LYS A 31 4.91 -19.20 11.90
CA LYS A 31 4.90 -20.65 12.14
C LYS A 31 3.67 -21.35 11.56
N THR A 32 2.52 -20.69 11.51
CA THR A 32 1.25 -21.35 11.14
C THR A 32 0.82 -21.05 9.70
N VAL A 33 0.82 -19.79 9.30
CA VAL A 33 0.27 -19.36 8.00
C VAL A 33 1.38 -19.26 6.96
N LEU A 34 2.51 -18.66 7.31
CA LEU A 34 3.62 -18.46 6.38
C LEU A 34 4.60 -19.64 6.34
N SER A 35 4.30 -20.73 7.05
CA SER A 35 5.05 -21.99 6.97
C SER A 35 4.75 -22.80 5.71
N TYR A 36 3.62 -22.52 5.04
CA TYR A 36 3.28 -23.15 3.77
C TYR A 36 4.13 -22.59 2.64
N LYS A 37 4.94 -23.46 2.01
CA LYS A 37 5.90 -23.08 0.95
C LYS A 37 5.26 -22.36 -0.25
N PHE A 38 3.99 -22.61 -0.55
CA PHE A 38 3.31 -21.92 -1.66
C PHE A 38 3.02 -20.43 -1.34
N LEU A 39 2.88 -20.07 -0.06
CA LEU A 39 2.65 -18.67 0.36
C LEU A 39 3.95 -17.87 0.46
N VAL A 40 5.08 -18.54 0.79
CA VAL A 40 6.39 -17.91 0.87
C VAL A 40 7.47 -18.81 0.24
N PRO A 41 7.49 -18.93 -1.10
CA PRO A 41 8.38 -19.87 -1.81
C PRO A 41 9.88 -19.61 -1.59
N GLU A 42 10.25 -18.43 -1.09
CA GLU A 42 11.64 -18.04 -0.82
C GLU A 42 11.99 -17.84 0.66
N ALA A 43 11.12 -18.19 1.61
CA ALA A 43 11.34 -17.98 3.06
C ALA A 43 12.65 -18.62 3.55
N GLU A 44 12.94 -19.85 3.13
CA GLU A 44 14.19 -20.56 3.48
C GLU A 44 15.44 -19.91 2.86
N SER A 45 15.30 -19.22 1.72
CA SER A 45 16.42 -18.51 1.08
C SER A 45 16.71 -17.19 1.79
N LEU A 46 15.66 -16.48 2.23
CA LEU A 46 15.76 -15.25 3.03
C LEU A 46 16.29 -15.55 4.43
N ALA A 47 15.83 -16.63 5.08
CA ALA A 47 16.31 -17.07 6.39
C ALA A 47 17.78 -17.51 6.35
N ARG A 48 18.21 -18.23 5.30
CA ARG A 48 19.63 -18.57 5.10
C ARG A 48 20.48 -17.34 4.83
N LYS A 49 20.00 -16.39 4.03
CA LYS A 49 20.72 -15.13 3.74
C LYS A 49 20.84 -14.23 4.97
N THR A 50 19.84 -14.17 5.85
CA THR A 50 19.91 -13.39 7.09
C THR A 50 20.89 -13.96 8.11
N LEU A 51 21.02 -15.29 8.17
CA LEU A 51 22.02 -15.96 9.02
C LEU A 51 23.45 -15.82 8.48
N TYR A 52 23.63 -15.77 7.15
CA TYR A 52 24.96 -15.71 6.53
C TYR A 52 25.57 -14.30 6.42
N TYR A 53 24.74 -13.25 6.27
CA TYR A 53 25.22 -11.88 6.00
C TYR A 53 25.15 -10.93 7.21
N GLY A 54 24.87 -11.40 8.43
CA GLY A 54 25.03 -10.64 9.67
C GLY A 54 24.11 -9.41 9.88
N GLY A 55 23.21 -9.11 8.94
CA GLY A 55 22.41 -7.88 8.94
C GLY A 55 21.08 -7.99 9.69
N LEU A 56 21.10 -8.11 11.03
CA LEU A 56 19.89 -8.03 11.86
C LEU A 56 19.11 -6.72 11.62
N THR A 57 19.81 -5.60 11.42
CA THR A 57 19.24 -4.25 11.20
C THR A 57 18.66 -4.03 9.80
N GLU A 58 19.31 -4.53 8.75
CA GLU A 58 18.78 -4.45 7.38
C GLU A 58 17.60 -5.41 7.15
N ALA A 59 17.65 -6.59 7.78
CA ALA A 59 16.51 -7.51 7.83
C ALA A 59 15.31 -6.89 8.55
N MET A 60 15.52 -6.10 9.60
CA MET A 60 14.47 -5.33 10.27
C MET A 60 13.87 -4.22 9.37
N ARG A 61 14.67 -3.58 8.52
CA ARG A 61 14.16 -2.62 7.51
C ARG A 61 13.35 -3.32 6.41
N GLY A 62 13.80 -4.46 5.91
CA GLY A 62 13.00 -5.31 5.00
C GLY A 62 11.69 -5.78 5.64
N GLN A 63 11.72 -6.15 6.94
CA GLN A 63 10.53 -6.48 7.71
C GLN A 63 9.62 -5.27 7.99
N SER A 64 10.15 -4.05 8.07
CA SER A 64 9.38 -2.81 8.20
C SER A 64 8.63 -2.46 6.91
N LEU A 65 9.23 -2.71 5.74
CA LEU A 65 8.59 -2.63 4.42
C LEU A 65 7.52 -3.71 4.24
N ILE A 66 7.78 -4.93 4.74
CA ILE A 66 6.73 -5.94 4.88
C ILE A 66 5.64 -5.41 5.82
N GLY A 67 5.98 -4.78 6.94
CA GLY A 67 5.02 -4.18 7.88
C GLY A 67 4.13 -3.10 7.25
N THR A 68 4.65 -2.23 6.40
CA THR A 68 3.85 -1.20 5.71
C THR A 68 2.98 -1.81 4.61
N SER A 69 3.52 -2.70 3.77
CA SER A 69 2.72 -3.42 2.76
C SER A 69 1.66 -4.33 3.39
N THR A 70 1.96 -4.88 4.56
CA THR A 70 1.04 -5.64 5.42
C THR A 70 -0.02 -4.69 5.99
N ILE A 71 0.33 -3.55 6.58
CA ILE A 71 -0.67 -2.59 7.06
C ILE A 71 -1.56 -2.11 5.91
N THR A 72 -1.03 -1.87 4.71
CA THR A 72 -1.85 -1.49 3.54
C THR A 72 -2.71 -2.65 3.04
N THR A 73 -2.20 -3.87 2.95
CA THR A 73 -2.97 -5.06 2.55
C THR A 73 -4.04 -5.42 3.59
N GLY A 74 -3.70 -5.22 4.86
CA GLY A 74 -4.56 -5.34 6.02
C GLY A 74 -5.66 -4.32 5.87
N PHE A 75 -5.34 -3.03 5.90
CA PHE A 75 -6.26 -1.92 5.72
C PHE A 75 -7.17 -2.10 4.50
N LEU A 76 -6.63 -2.41 3.33
CA LEU A 76 -7.43 -2.66 2.12
C LEU A 76 -8.36 -3.85 2.30
N GLY A 77 -7.88 -5.00 2.75
CA GLY A 77 -8.75 -6.17 2.94
C GLY A 77 -9.77 -5.98 4.07
N THR A 78 -9.43 -5.23 5.15
CA THR A 78 -10.36 -4.97 6.25
C THR A 78 -11.39 -3.96 5.78
N MET A 79 -11.02 -2.92 5.03
CA MET A 79 -11.96 -1.93 4.48
C MET A 79 -12.95 -2.56 3.50
N TRP A 80 -12.51 -3.52 2.70
CA TRP A 80 -13.40 -4.33 1.87
C TRP A 80 -14.40 -5.12 2.71
N ALA A 81 -13.91 -5.84 3.72
CA ALA A 81 -14.80 -6.56 4.63
C ALA A 81 -15.74 -5.62 5.41
N PHE A 82 -15.27 -4.45 5.81
CA PHE A 82 -16.07 -3.43 6.49
C PHE A 82 -17.18 -2.89 5.61
N THR A 83 -16.97 -2.71 4.31
CA THR A 83 -18.07 -2.25 3.44
C THR A 83 -19.09 -3.34 3.16
N PHE A 84 -18.69 -4.60 3.10
CA PHE A 84 -19.63 -5.72 3.02
C PHE A 84 -20.37 -5.99 4.35
N LEU A 85 -19.74 -5.75 5.50
CA LEU A 85 -20.36 -5.87 6.83
C LEU A 85 -21.18 -4.63 7.22
N ALA A 86 -20.84 -3.45 6.73
CA ALA A 86 -21.55 -2.19 7.00
C ALA A 86 -22.96 -2.17 6.42
N ALA A 87 -23.29 -3.11 5.53
CA ALA A 87 -24.67 -3.33 5.09
C ALA A 87 -25.58 -3.89 6.22
N SER A 88 -25.05 -4.37 7.35
CA SER A 88 -25.89 -4.84 8.48
C SER A 88 -25.31 -4.74 9.90
N ASN A 89 -23.99 -4.61 10.11
CA ASN A 89 -23.38 -4.84 11.44
C ASN A 89 -22.26 -3.85 11.85
N THR A 90 -22.25 -2.61 11.36
CA THR A 90 -21.24 -1.57 11.68
C THR A 90 -21.01 -1.38 13.19
N MET A 91 -22.07 -1.52 14.00
CA MET A 91 -22.02 -1.31 15.45
C MET A 91 -21.12 -2.32 16.17
N ILE A 92 -21.18 -3.60 15.78
CA ILE A 92 -20.38 -4.68 16.40
C ILE A 92 -18.89 -4.43 16.21
N LEU A 93 -18.52 -3.88 15.05
CA LEU A 93 -17.14 -3.62 14.68
C LEU A 93 -16.56 -2.39 15.41
N VAL A 94 -17.35 -1.32 15.53
CA VAL A 94 -16.97 -0.15 16.34
C VAL A 94 -16.78 -0.56 17.80
N ILE A 95 -17.68 -1.39 18.32
CA ILE A 95 -17.57 -1.94 19.68
C ILE A 95 -16.32 -2.82 19.81
N GLY A 96 -16.05 -3.70 18.84
CA GLY A 96 -14.86 -4.55 18.85
C GLY A 96 -13.55 -3.75 18.84
N LEU A 97 -13.44 -2.74 17.97
CA LEU A 97 -12.29 -1.84 17.92
C LEU A 97 -12.14 -1.06 19.23
N ALA A 98 -13.24 -0.53 19.77
CA ALA A 98 -13.24 0.17 21.05
C ALA A 98 -12.79 -0.75 22.19
N ILE A 99 -13.24 -2.00 22.25
CA ILE A 99 -12.79 -2.99 23.24
C ILE A 99 -11.28 -3.22 23.12
N VAL A 100 -10.74 -3.37 21.91
CA VAL A 100 -9.29 -3.54 21.71
C VAL A 100 -8.52 -2.32 22.20
N VAL A 101 -8.94 -1.11 21.82
CA VAL A 101 -8.29 0.14 22.25
C VAL A 101 -8.39 0.32 23.77
N LEU A 102 -9.53 0.01 24.38
CA LEU A 102 -9.74 0.11 25.83
C LEU A 102 -8.92 -0.95 26.59
N LYS A 103 -8.75 -2.16 26.04
CA LYS A 103 -7.97 -3.24 26.66
C LYS A 103 -6.47 -3.05 26.53
N VAL A 104 -6.01 -2.61 25.37
CA VAL A 104 -4.58 -2.39 25.09
C VAL A 104 -4.12 -1.06 25.69
N GLY A 105 -5.03 -0.08 25.82
CA GLY A 105 -4.75 1.26 26.30
C GLY A 105 -4.25 2.16 25.16
N TRP A 106 -4.81 3.35 25.04
CA TRP A 106 -4.45 4.33 24.00
C TRP A 106 -2.96 4.69 24.01
N GLN A 107 -2.35 4.72 25.20
CA GLN A 107 -0.94 5.02 25.42
C GLN A 107 -0.02 3.80 25.22
N SER A 108 -0.54 2.68 24.71
CA SER A 108 0.29 1.52 24.45
C SER A 108 1.34 1.82 23.38
N GLU A 109 2.57 1.39 23.63
CA GLU A 109 3.65 1.38 22.63
C GLU A 109 3.24 0.65 21.33
N LEU A 110 2.25 -0.26 21.41
CA LEU A 110 1.69 -0.97 20.26
C LEU A 110 1.01 -0.04 19.25
N PHE A 111 0.41 1.07 19.71
CA PHE A 111 -0.26 2.04 18.84
C PHE A 111 0.68 3.15 18.35
N MET A 112 1.86 3.30 18.98
CA MET A 112 2.86 4.32 18.64
C MET A 112 2.29 5.75 18.51
N VAL A 113 1.28 6.09 19.32
CA VAL A 113 0.57 7.38 19.22
C VAL A 113 1.50 8.56 19.43
N ASP A 114 2.41 8.48 20.41
CA ASP A 114 3.39 9.54 20.68
C ASP A 114 4.29 9.82 19.48
N ARG A 115 4.76 8.75 18.82
CA ARG A 115 5.56 8.87 17.59
C ARG A 115 4.77 9.55 16.47
N VAL A 116 3.48 9.28 16.36
CA VAL A 116 2.62 9.94 15.37
C VAL A 116 2.49 11.43 15.70
N PHE A 117 2.22 11.79 16.95
CA PHE A 117 2.13 13.17 17.39
C PHE A 117 3.44 13.94 17.17
N GLU A 118 4.56 13.41 17.68
CA GLU A 118 5.89 14.02 17.56
C GLU A 118 6.26 14.23 16.09
N LYS A 119 6.09 13.22 15.24
CA LYS A 119 6.38 13.35 13.80
C LYS A 119 5.43 14.29 13.08
N THR A 120 4.18 14.38 13.50
CA THR A 120 3.21 15.33 12.92
C THR A 120 3.57 16.76 13.29
N GLN A 121 3.90 17.01 14.55
CA GLN A 121 4.31 18.33 15.03
C GLN A 121 5.60 18.79 14.34
N LEU A 122 6.62 17.93 14.28
CA LEU A 122 7.87 18.21 13.56
C LEU A 122 7.64 18.50 12.08
N ALA A 123 6.73 17.78 11.42
CA ALA A 123 6.39 18.01 10.01
C ALA A 123 5.69 19.36 9.77
N ILE A 124 4.94 19.87 10.76
CA ILE A 124 4.24 21.16 10.66
C ILE A 124 5.20 22.31 10.97
N GLU A 125 5.97 22.19 12.06
CA GLU A 125 6.83 23.27 12.56
C GLU A 125 8.09 23.43 11.71
N ASN A 126 8.79 22.33 11.39
CA ASN A 126 10.09 22.35 10.70
C ASN A 126 10.18 21.29 9.58
N PRO A 127 9.35 21.39 8.51
CA PRO A 127 9.27 20.38 7.45
C PRO A 127 10.60 20.12 6.72
N TYR A 128 11.53 21.06 6.70
CA TYR A 128 12.79 20.92 5.98
C TYR A 128 13.97 20.50 6.85
N GLU A 129 13.85 20.53 8.17
CA GLU A 129 14.93 20.17 9.10
C GLU A 129 14.95 18.66 9.39
N GLU A 130 13.79 18.00 9.36
CA GLU A 130 13.72 16.56 9.55
C GLU A 130 14.08 15.84 8.24
N GLU A 131 15.23 15.17 8.25
CA GLU A 131 15.81 14.55 7.05
C GLU A 131 14.83 13.61 6.33
N SER A 132 13.99 12.88 7.08
CA SER A 132 13.05 11.91 6.50
C SER A 132 11.89 12.58 5.76
N PHE A 133 11.36 13.69 6.28
CA PHE A 133 10.30 14.47 5.65
C PHE A 133 10.84 15.31 4.50
N ALA A 134 12.00 15.95 4.69
CA ALA A 134 12.67 16.70 3.64
C ALA A 134 12.95 15.81 2.41
N GLN A 135 13.40 14.57 2.61
CA GLN A 135 13.57 13.59 1.52
C GLN A 135 12.26 13.21 0.85
N ARG A 136 11.13 13.15 1.56
CA ARG A 136 9.81 12.90 0.94
C ARG A 136 9.37 14.10 0.10
N LEU A 137 9.54 15.32 0.59
CA LEU A 137 9.17 16.50 -0.17
C LEU A 137 10.06 16.69 -1.41
N ARG A 138 11.37 16.56 -1.25
CA ARG A 138 12.34 16.59 -2.35
C ARG A 138 12.08 15.53 -3.41
N SER A 139 11.50 14.37 -3.04
CA SER A 139 11.16 13.33 -4.00
C SER A 139 10.12 13.75 -5.04
N PHE A 140 9.37 14.84 -4.80
CA PHE A 140 8.45 15.41 -5.78
C PHE A 140 9.08 16.50 -6.63
N THR A 141 10.09 17.22 -6.13
CA THR A 141 10.67 18.38 -6.81
C THR A 141 12.01 18.09 -7.49
N GLN A 142 12.89 17.33 -6.83
CA GLN A 142 14.21 16.94 -7.34
C GLN A 142 14.17 16.23 -8.72
N PRO A 143 13.18 15.39 -9.05
CA PRO A 143 13.09 14.78 -10.39
C PRO A 143 13.15 15.78 -11.54
N PHE A 144 12.59 16.98 -11.37
CA PHE A 144 12.55 17.99 -12.43
C PHE A 144 13.91 18.65 -12.65
N SER A 145 14.63 19.01 -11.56
CA SER A 145 15.99 19.54 -11.67
C SER A 145 16.96 18.47 -12.19
N HIS A 146 16.83 17.24 -11.70
CA HIS A 146 17.63 16.11 -12.15
C HIS A 146 17.41 15.80 -13.65
N LEU A 147 16.19 15.96 -14.16
CA LEU A 147 15.90 15.76 -15.59
C LEU A 147 16.63 16.76 -16.48
N LEU A 148 16.78 18.02 -16.05
CA LEU A 148 17.49 19.05 -16.82
C LEU A 148 18.97 18.68 -16.99
N GLU A 149 19.57 18.08 -15.97
CA GLU A 149 20.96 17.60 -15.99
C GLU A 149 21.09 16.24 -16.70
N HIS A 150 20.04 15.42 -16.68
CA HIS A 150 20.03 14.05 -17.21
C HIS A 150 18.80 13.77 -18.09
N PRO A 151 18.75 14.29 -19.33
CA PRO A 151 17.56 14.25 -20.17
C PRO A 151 17.11 12.83 -20.57
N PHE A 152 18.01 11.85 -20.56
CA PHE A 152 17.67 10.44 -20.83
C PHE A 152 16.65 9.87 -19.82
N TRP A 153 16.61 10.43 -18.60
CA TRP A 153 15.66 10.04 -17.55
C TRP A 153 14.22 10.46 -17.86
N LEU A 154 13.99 11.16 -18.97
CA LEU A 154 12.66 11.34 -19.52
C LEU A 154 12.00 9.97 -19.80
N ILE A 155 12.76 9.05 -20.38
CA ILE A 155 12.25 7.79 -20.95
C ILE A 155 12.67 6.59 -20.10
N ALA A 156 13.87 6.58 -19.52
CA ALA A 156 14.40 5.45 -18.78
C ALA A 156 15.16 5.87 -17.51
N GLY A 157 14.79 5.28 -16.38
CA GLY A 157 15.49 5.45 -15.11
C GLY A 157 16.63 4.43 -14.91
N ALA A 158 17.28 4.47 -13.75
CA ALA A 158 18.38 3.56 -13.39
C ALA A 158 17.94 2.10 -13.17
N GLY A 159 16.64 1.82 -13.19
CA GLY A 159 16.12 0.52 -12.78
C GLY A 159 16.32 0.27 -11.29
N ARG A 160 16.39 -1.00 -10.91
CA ARG A 160 16.42 -1.42 -9.49
C ARG A 160 17.49 -2.48 -9.20
N ILE A 161 18.51 -2.54 -10.03
CA ILE A 161 19.56 -3.56 -9.92
C ILE A 161 20.35 -3.35 -8.63
N GLY A 162 20.80 -2.12 -8.35
CA GLY A 162 21.52 -1.77 -7.13
C GLY A 162 20.73 -2.03 -5.84
N GLN A 163 19.43 -1.70 -5.81
CA GLN A 163 18.59 -2.00 -4.63
C GLN A 163 18.39 -3.52 -4.42
N LYS A 164 18.32 -4.31 -5.51
CA LYS A 164 18.25 -5.78 -5.42
C LYS A 164 19.59 -6.42 -5.04
N LEU A 165 20.71 -5.77 -5.35
CA LEU A 165 22.04 -6.22 -4.96
C LEU A 165 22.37 -5.82 -3.50
N SER A 166 21.94 -4.63 -3.08
CA SER A 166 21.99 -4.16 -1.68
C SER A 166 21.21 -5.07 -0.76
N SER A 167 19.97 -5.45 -1.12
CA SER A 167 19.20 -6.43 -0.35
C SER A 167 19.80 -7.85 -0.32
N ARG A 168 20.87 -8.10 -1.10
CA ARG A 168 21.68 -9.33 -1.07
C ARG A 168 23.01 -9.15 -0.32
N GLY A 169 23.19 -8.06 0.42
CA GLY A 169 24.37 -7.76 1.24
C GLY A 169 25.49 -7.03 0.50
N ASN A 170 25.25 -6.55 -0.73
CA ASN A 170 26.24 -5.75 -1.46
C ASN A 170 25.95 -4.25 -1.30
N VAL A 171 26.43 -3.67 -0.20
CA VAL A 171 26.22 -2.26 0.19
C VAL A 171 26.80 -1.28 -0.83
N GLU A 172 27.88 -1.66 -1.53
CA GLU A 172 28.47 -0.85 -2.61
C GLU A 172 27.53 -0.67 -3.82
N ALA A 173 26.55 -1.56 -4.00
CA ALA A 173 25.61 -1.48 -5.11
C ALA A 173 24.50 -0.44 -4.88
N GLU A 174 24.14 -0.11 -3.63
CA GLU A 174 23.23 1.01 -3.34
C GLU A 174 23.92 2.36 -3.53
N LEU A 175 25.23 2.41 -3.21
CA LEU A 175 26.07 3.59 -3.39
C LEU A 175 26.26 3.99 -4.85
N ARG A 176 26.18 3.04 -5.80
CA ARG A 176 26.44 3.30 -7.23
C ARG A 176 25.21 3.69 -8.06
N ASP A 177 24.01 3.21 -7.73
CA ASP A 177 22.84 3.42 -8.60
C ASP A 177 21.96 4.61 -8.21
N LEU A 178 21.78 4.90 -6.90
CA LEU A 178 20.74 5.83 -6.44
C LEU A 178 21.08 6.59 -5.13
N ALA A 179 22.32 6.54 -4.66
CA ALA A 179 22.69 7.20 -3.41
C ALA A 179 22.54 8.73 -3.48
N GLY A 180 21.90 9.32 -2.48
CA GLY A 180 21.61 10.76 -2.42
C GLY A 180 20.35 11.22 -3.18
N LEU A 181 19.70 10.32 -3.94
CA LEU A 181 18.44 10.63 -4.63
C LEU A 181 17.24 10.46 -3.70
N SER A 182 16.35 11.45 -3.72
CA SER A 182 15.16 11.48 -2.87
C SER A 182 14.09 10.52 -3.41
N LYS A 183 14.16 9.25 -3.03
CA LYS A 183 13.26 8.18 -3.52
C LYS A 183 12.03 7.91 -2.66
N HIS A 184 11.73 8.77 -1.69
CA HIS A 184 10.80 8.44 -0.59
C HIS A 184 9.31 8.63 -0.88
N SER A 185 8.92 8.97 -2.11
CA SER A 185 7.52 8.93 -2.58
C SER A 185 7.35 7.94 -3.72
N GLY A 186 6.12 7.60 -4.04
CA GLY A 186 5.79 6.83 -5.23
C GLY A 186 6.25 7.57 -6.50
N PHE A 187 6.01 8.88 -6.61
CA PHE A 187 6.44 9.64 -7.79
C PHE A 187 7.95 9.60 -7.98
N GLY A 188 8.72 9.96 -6.94
CA GLY A 188 10.18 9.94 -7.00
C GLY A 188 10.71 8.52 -7.29
N MET A 189 10.13 7.51 -6.67
CA MET A 189 10.53 6.12 -6.93
C MET A 189 10.25 5.69 -8.37
N ALA A 190 9.08 6.03 -8.94
CA ALA A 190 8.79 5.75 -10.35
C ALA A 190 9.75 6.48 -11.29
N TYR A 191 10.01 7.75 -11.02
CA TYR A 191 10.93 8.55 -11.83
C TYR A 191 12.32 7.92 -11.83
N TYR A 192 12.86 7.63 -10.64
CA TYR A 192 14.23 7.15 -10.57
C TYR A 192 14.40 5.71 -11.07
N CYS A 193 13.37 4.87 -10.94
CA CYS A 193 13.44 3.49 -11.42
C CYS A 193 13.14 3.35 -12.91
N TYR A 194 12.20 4.14 -13.44
CA TYR A 194 11.57 3.88 -14.74
C TYR A 194 11.52 5.10 -15.65
N GLY A 195 11.91 6.28 -15.16
CA GLY A 195 11.90 7.54 -15.91
C GLY A 195 10.62 8.36 -15.70
N LEU A 196 10.64 9.60 -16.18
CA LEU A 196 9.55 10.57 -15.98
C LEU A 196 8.23 10.14 -16.62
N VAL A 197 8.27 9.56 -17.83
CA VAL A 197 7.05 9.08 -18.51
C VAL A 197 6.32 8.05 -17.66
N ALA A 198 7.06 7.12 -17.05
CA ALA A 198 6.47 6.13 -16.16
C ALA A 198 5.90 6.77 -14.88
N ALA A 199 6.61 7.73 -14.28
CA ALA A 199 6.14 8.46 -13.11
C ALA A 199 4.84 9.21 -13.37
N ILE A 200 4.78 9.97 -14.47
CA ILE A 200 3.56 10.68 -14.91
C ILE A 200 2.44 9.70 -15.17
N THR A 201 2.71 8.59 -15.88
CA THR A 201 1.70 7.55 -16.15
C THR A 201 1.10 7.01 -14.86
N HIS A 202 1.94 6.71 -13.85
CA HIS A 202 1.48 6.23 -12.55
C HIS A 202 0.60 7.27 -11.83
N THR A 203 0.98 8.55 -11.87
CA THR A 203 0.18 9.65 -11.31
C THR A 203 -1.15 9.80 -12.05
N LEU A 204 -1.17 9.68 -13.37
CA LEU A 204 -2.39 9.75 -14.16
C LEU A 204 -3.32 8.57 -13.85
N ILE A 205 -2.80 7.36 -13.64
CA ILE A 205 -3.62 6.21 -13.22
C ILE A 205 -4.23 6.49 -11.84
N MET A 206 -3.43 6.95 -10.87
CA MET A 206 -3.91 7.34 -9.53
C MET A 206 -5.03 8.38 -9.60
N LEU A 207 -4.86 9.42 -10.42
CA LEU A 207 -5.86 10.47 -10.61
C LEU A 207 -7.10 9.94 -11.33
N SER A 208 -6.93 9.14 -12.39
CA SER A 208 -8.05 8.56 -13.15
C SER A 208 -8.94 7.67 -12.28
N GLY A 209 -8.34 6.93 -11.34
CA GLY A 209 -9.09 6.12 -10.38
C GLY A 209 -9.97 6.98 -9.46
N PHE A 210 -9.42 8.07 -8.91
CA PHE A 210 -10.20 9.02 -8.13
C PHE A 210 -11.35 9.63 -8.94
N LEU A 211 -11.05 10.11 -10.15
CA LEU A 211 -12.06 10.74 -11.02
C LEU A 211 -13.17 9.76 -11.39
N LEU A 212 -12.85 8.49 -11.67
CA LEU A 212 -13.83 7.45 -11.93
C LEU A 212 -14.73 7.22 -10.70
N ILE A 213 -14.14 7.02 -9.53
CA ILE A 213 -14.88 6.80 -8.27
C ILE A 213 -15.84 7.96 -7.99
N LEU A 214 -15.36 9.20 -8.08
CA LEU A 214 -16.17 10.40 -7.84
C LEU A 214 -17.31 10.51 -8.85
N LYS A 215 -17.01 10.29 -10.14
CA LYS A 215 -18.03 10.28 -11.21
C LYS A 215 -19.12 9.23 -10.94
N ARG A 216 -18.77 8.08 -10.36
CA ARG A 216 -19.73 7.01 -10.07
C ARG A 216 -20.55 7.26 -8.82
N LEU A 217 -19.94 7.87 -7.79
CA LEU A 217 -20.63 8.27 -6.57
C LEU A 217 -21.62 9.43 -6.78
N GLN A 218 -21.38 10.30 -7.77
CA GLN A 218 -22.30 11.39 -8.13
C GLN A 218 -23.54 10.90 -8.87
N LYS A 219 -23.50 9.71 -9.48
CA LYS A 219 -24.66 9.14 -10.17
C LYS A 219 -25.61 8.46 -9.18
N PRO A 220 -26.94 8.59 -9.38
CA PRO A 220 -27.90 7.85 -8.56
C PRO A 220 -27.66 6.34 -8.71
N SER A 221 -27.97 5.59 -7.65
CA SER A 221 -27.89 4.13 -7.70
C SER A 221 -28.90 3.62 -8.73
N PRO A 222 -28.49 2.75 -9.67
CA PRO A 222 -29.42 2.15 -10.62
C PRO A 222 -30.46 1.29 -9.90
N GLU A 223 -31.68 1.26 -10.43
CA GLU A 223 -32.69 0.30 -9.97
C GLU A 223 -32.17 -1.14 -10.18
N GLY A 224 -32.42 -2.01 -9.20
CA GLY A 224 -31.91 -3.39 -9.23
C GLY A 224 -30.44 -3.59 -8.84
N ALA A 225 -29.69 -2.53 -8.55
CA ALA A 225 -28.26 -2.61 -8.18
C ALA A 225 -27.98 -2.11 -6.74
N PRO A 226 -28.43 -2.83 -5.69
CA PRO A 226 -28.35 -2.38 -4.29
C PRO A 226 -26.91 -2.21 -3.78
N LEU A 227 -25.94 -2.89 -4.40
CA LEU A 227 -24.52 -2.82 -4.02
C LEU A 227 -23.74 -1.73 -4.76
N TYR A 228 -24.35 -1.02 -5.72
CA TYR A 228 -23.66 -0.03 -6.56
C TYR A 228 -22.96 1.02 -5.70
N ARG A 229 -23.71 1.71 -4.84
CA ARG A 229 -23.17 2.81 -4.02
C ARG A 229 -22.13 2.32 -3.01
N ILE A 230 -22.39 1.19 -2.36
CA ILE A 230 -21.48 0.59 -1.39
C ILE A 230 -20.14 0.25 -2.05
N THR A 231 -20.17 -0.36 -3.24
CA THR A 231 -18.98 -0.74 -4.00
C THR A 231 -18.09 0.48 -4.28
N TRP A 232 -18.67 1.58 -4.75
CA TRP A 232 -17.90 2.80 -5.03
C TRP A 232 -17.41 3.52 -3.78
N GLN A 233 -18.14 3.44 -2.66
CA GLN A 233 -17.67 3.91 -1.37
C GLN A 233 -16.48 3.08 -0.86
N THR A 234 -16.51 1.76 -1.06
CA THR A 234 -15.37 0.87 -0.78
C THR A 234 -14.15 1.30 -1.56
N PHE A 235 -14.32 1.47 -2.88
CA PHE A 235 -13.24 1.91 -3.74
C PHE A 235 -12.69 3.25 -3.30
N LEU A 236 -13.53 4.23 -2.93
CA LEU A 236 -13.06 5.53 -2.43
C LEU A 236 -12.17 5.39 -1.19
N ILE A 237 -12.62 4.65 -0.18
CA ILE A 237 -11.87 4.48 1.07
C ILE A 237 -10.53 3.78 0.81
N ALA A 238 -10.56 2.72 0.00
CA ALA A 238 -9.37 1.98 -0.40
C ALA A 238 -8.40 2.85 -1.23
N TRP A 239 -8.92 3.66 -2.15
CA TRP A 239 -8.13 4.57 -2.99
C TRP A 239 -7.49 5.69 -2.16
N CYS A 240 -8.19 6.22 -1.15
CA CYS A 240 -7.61 7.14 -0.16
C CYS A 240 -6.46 6.48 0.61
N GLY A 241 -6.63 5.23 1.06
CA GLY A 241 -5.54 4.46 1.69
C GLY A 241 -4.33 4.27 0.78
N LEU A 242 -4.56 3.95 -0.50
CA LEU A 242 -3.51 3.87 -1.51
C LEU A 242 -2.83 5.22 -1.76
N LEU A 243 -3.58 6.32 -1.75
CA LEU A 243 -3.01 7.66 -1.89
C LEU A 243 -2.07 8.00 -0.73
N PHE A 244 -2.50 7.73 0.51
CA PHE A 244 -1.66 7.91 1.70
C PHE A 244 -0.47 6.95 1.75
N TRP A 245 -0.49 5.87 0.96
CA TRP A 245 0.68 5.02 0.77
C TRP A 245 1.61 5.54 -0.32
N TRP A 246 1.06 6.00 -1.44
CA TRP A 246 1.80 6.49 -2.61
C TRP A 246 2.49 7.83 -2.37
N LEU A 247 1.82 8.77 -1.68
CA LEU A 247 2.36 10.11 -1.44
C LEU A 247 3.64 10.08 -0.59
N PRO A 248 3.63 9.52 0.63
CA PRO A 248 4.80 9.52 1.51
C PRO A 248 5.65 8.25 1.41
N GLY A 249 5.28 7.30 0.54
CA GLY A 249 5.86 5.96 0.52
C GLY A 249 6.28 5.53 -0.88
N HIS A 250 7.43 4.86 -0.94
CA HIS A 250 7.98 4.34 -2.19
C HIS A 250 7.58 2.88 -2.44
N ALA A 251 7.10 2.15 -1.43
CA ALA A 251 6.88 0.70 -1.50
C ALA A 251 5.84 0.28 -2.55
N MET A 252 4.87 1.13 -2.91
CA MET A 252 3.90 0.79 -3.95
C MET A 252 4.55 0.61 -5.33
N ILE A 253 5.70 1.26 -5.59
CA ILE A 253 6.41 1.21 -6.88
C ILE A 253 7.77 0.51 -6.73
N GLY A 254 8.38 0.78 -5.59
CA GLY A 254 9.59 0.19 -5.08
C GLY A 254 9.41 -1.22 -4.54
N GLU A 255 8.30 -1.93 -4.75
CA GLU A 255 8.24 -3.37 -4.52
C GLU A 255 7.37 -4.02 -5.60
N ALA A 256 7.81 -5.18 -6.12
CA ALA A 256 7.05 -5.88 -7.17
C ALA A 256 5.62 -6.19 -6.71
N ARG A 257 5.46 -6.55 -5.43
CA ARG A 257 4.16 -6.82 -4.80
C ARG A 257 3.27 -5.58 -4.75
N GLY A 258 3.85 -4.41 -4.45
CA GLY A 258 3.12 -3.14 -4.42
C GLY A 258 2.59 -2.76 -5.79
N VAL A 259 3.42 -2.90 -6.83
CA VAL A 259 3.05 -2.61 -8.22
C VAL A 259 1.94 -3.55 -8.69
N ILE A 260 2.08 -4.85 -8.44
CA ILE A 260 1.07 -5.86 -8.78
C ILE A 260 -0.25 -5.55 -8.06
N LEU A 261 -0.22 -5.24 -6.77
CA LEU A 261 -1.41 -4.91 -6.00
C LEU A 261 -2.09 -3.64 -6.53
N PHE A 262 -1.33 -2.61 -6.88
CA PHE A 262 -1.84 -1.38 -7.47
C PHE A 262 -2.58 -1.63 -8.78
N PHE A 263 -1.94 -2.33 -9.73
CA PHE A 263 -2.56 -2.65 -11.02
C PHE A 263 -3.72 -3.64 -10.89
N PHE A 264 -3.62 -4.61 -9.99
CA PHE A 264 -4.74 -5.50 -9.66
C PHE A 264 -5.93 -4.71 -9.16
N PHE A 265 -5.72 -3.78 -8.22
CA PHE A 265 -6.80 -2.99 -7.64
C PHE A 265 -7.46 -2.04 -8.67
N PHE A 266 -6.65 -1.36 -9.48
CA PHE A 266 -7.15 -0.54 -10.58
C PHE A 266 -7.93 -1.37 -11.61
N GLY A 267 -7.38 -2.52 -12.03
CA GLY A 267 -8.04 -3.42 -12.97
C GLY A 267 -9.33 -4.01 -12.41
N PHE A 268 -9.35 -4.35 -11.12
CA PHE A 268 -10.54 -4.85 -10.43
C PHE A 268 -11.65 -3.78 -10.38
N MET A 269 -11.29 -2.53 -10.08
CA MET A 269 -12.21 -1.39 -10.15
C MET A 269 -12.81 -1.21 -11.55
N MET A 270 -11.99 -1.28 -12.60
CA MET A 270 -12.45 -1.19 -13.99
C MET A 270 -13.36 -2.35 -14.39
N ALA A 271 -13.11 -3.56 -13.88
CA ALA A 271 -13.96 -4.72 -14.10
C ALA A 271 -15.33 -4.55 -13.42
N CYS A 272 -15.35 -4.09 -12.16
CA CYS A 272 -16.59 -3.75 -11.46
C CYS A 272 -17.38 -2.65 -12.16
N ASP A 273 -16.70 -1.65 -12.72
CA ASP A 273 -17.35 -0.58 -13.50
C ASP A 273 -18.17 -1.14 -14.66
N ARG A 274 -17.56 -2.03 -15.45
CA ARG A 274 -18.23 -2.67 -16.59
C ARG A 274 -19.38 -3.55 -16.15
N MET A 275 -19.17 -4.42 -15.15
CA MET A 275 -20.22 -5.30 -14.66
C MET A 275 -21.45 -4.53 -14.15
N LEU A 276 -21.23 -3.44 -13.42
CA LEU A 276 -22.33 -2.60 -12.93
C LEU A 276 -23.06 -1.88 -14.07
N LEU A 277 -22.33 -1.39 -15.08
CA LEU A 277 -22.94 -0.81 -16.27
C LEU A 277 -23.80 -1.81 -17.04
N ASP A 278 -23.33 -3.06 -17.19
CA ASP A 278 -24.08 -4.10 -17.90
C ASP A 278 -25.40 -4.41 -17.20
N GLN A 279 -25.39 -4.52 -15.86
CA GLN A 279 -26.61 -4.67 -15.05
C GLN A 279 -27.60 -3.52 -15.25
N THR A 280 -27.12 -2.28 -15.35
CA THR A 280 -28.01 -1.14 -15.60
C THR A 280 -28.66 -1.20 -16.97
N ASN A 281 -27.92 -1.64 -17.99
CA ASN A 281 -28.41 -1.73 -19.35
C ASN A 281 -29.43 -2.87 -19.50
N GLU A 282 -29.25 -3.97 -18.77
CA GLU A 282 -30.21 -5.08 -18.71
C GLU A 282 -31.51 -4.67 -18.02
N ALA A 283 -31.44 -3.94 -16.91
CA ALA A 283 -32.63 -3.47 -16.19
C ALA A 283 -33.51 -2.52 -17.03
N VAL A 284 -32.91 -1.70 -17.90
CA VAL A 284 -33.65 -0.80 -18.82
C VAL A 284 -34.36 -1.57 -19.96
N ARG A 285 -33.92 -2.80 -20.26
CA ARG A 285 -34.49 -3.62 -21.34
C ARG A 285 -35.66 -4.50 -20.89
N GLN A 286 -35.88 -4.66 -19.58
CA GLN A 286 -36.98 -5.43 -19.00
C GLN A 286 -38.16 -4.52 -18.68
#